data_AF-A0A1L9QSY2-F1
#
_entry.id   AF-A0A1L9QSY2-F1
#
_cell.length_a   1.000
_cell.length_b   1.000
_cell.length_c   1.000
_cell.angle_alpha   90.00
_cell.angle_beta   90.00
_cell.angle_gamma   90.00
#
_symmetry.space_group_name_H-M   'P 1'
#
loop_
_entity.id
_entity.type
_entity.pdbx_description
1 polymer ?
#
loop_
_entity_poly.entity_id
_entity_poly.type
_entity_poly.pdbx_seq_one_letter_code
_entity_poly.pdbx_strand_id
1 'polypeptide(L)'
;MELWVISLFLIGLGLAGFGAIWTLVISFGESIFWGISYLFLPFIGALLFISIKWNKRSVKMSLFSQLVGIIFIGISAILAILQNWSFQNIIAHWTPKDKSETPVTQVMLNYPKQTVLSVEVAPETQPPYEPSISLRAYRSRSQFKRYMEVGYHAFDLEDYHTALINFEQALKEQPDNTYAQKAVENTQQRIQQGSYTQVMNAGYQAFDRQEYAIALEYFQIALEHRPGDSYALKAIDNTQRKLNP
;
A
#
# COMPACT_ATOMS: atom_id res chain seq x y z
N MET A 1 -23.51 4.22 -4.98
CA MET A 1 -22.54 4.52 -3.91
C MET A 1 -22.88 3.64 -2.73
N GLU A 2 -21.92 2.87 -2.25
CA GLU A 2 -22.11 2.03 -1.07
C GLU A 2 -22.41 2.90 0.16
N LEU A 3 -23.31 2.44 1.03
CA LEU A 3 -23.74 3.19 2.22
C LEU A 3 -22.57 3.58 3.13
N TRP A 4 -21.55 2.72 3.21
CA TRP A 4 -20.36 2.98 4.02
C TRP A 4 -19.47 4.12 3.48
N VAL A 5 -19.44 4.34 2.16
CA VAL A 5 -18.71 5.47 1.55
C VAL A 5 -19.39 6.79 1.89
N ILE A 6 -20.73 6.79 1.86
CA ILE A 6 -21.55 7.94 2.28
C ILE A 6 -21.34 8.20 3.78
N SER A 7 -21.29 7.16 4.61
CA SER A 7 -20.99 7.30 6.04
C SER A 7 -19.61 7.92 6.28
N LEU A 8 -18.57 7.48 5.57
CA LEU A 8 -17.22 8.07 5.68
C LEU A 8 -17.18 9.54 5.24
N PHE A 9 -17.87 9.88 4.15
CA PHE A 9 -18.00 11.25 3.70
C PHE A 9 -18.69 12.13 4.75
N LEU A 10 -19.79 11.65 5.35
CA LEU A 10 -20.52 12.36 6.40
C LEU A 10 -19.69 12.51 7.68
N ILE A 11 -18.91 11.50 8.06
CA ILE A 11 -17.97 11.57 9.20
C ILE A 11 -16.89 12.62 8.92
N GLY A 12 -16.30 12.61 7.72
CA GLY A 12 -15.30 13.60 7.32
C GLY A 12 -15.86 15.03 7.32
N LEU A 13 -17.08 15.21 6.80
CA LEU A 13 -17.79 16.49 6.81
C LEU A 13 -18.09 16.96 8.24
N GLY A 14 -18.51 16.05 9.12
CA GLY A 14 -18.76 16.34 10.54
C GLY A 14 -17.50 16.77 11.28
N LEU A 15 -16.38 16.07 11.08
CA LEU A 15 -15.08 16.41 11.68
C LEU A 15 -14.56 17.76 11.17
N ALA A 16 -14.63 18.00 9.86
CA ALA A 16 -14.23 19.28 9.27
C ALA A 16 -15.10 20.43 9.79
N GLY A 17 -16.42 20.24 9.85
CA GLY A 17 -17.37 21.20 10.40
C GLY A 17 -17.12 21.49 11.88
N PHE A 18 -16.87 20.47 12.69
CA PHE A 18 -16.53 20.63 14.10
C PHE A 18 -15.27 21.48 14.29
N GLY A 19 -14.20 21.20 13.54
CA GLY A 19 -12.98 22.02 13.57
C GLY A 19 -13.20 23.46 13.11
N ALA A 20 -14.08 23.68 12.12
CA ALA A 20 -14.43 25.03 11.67
C ALA A 20 -15.20 25.82 12.74
N ILE A 21 -16.23 25.21 13.35
CA ILE A 21 -17.01 25.81 14.45
C ILE A 21 -16.12 26.09 15.66
N TRP A 22 -15.24 25.15 16.02
CA TRP A 22 -14.29 25.34 17.12
C TRP A 22 -13.33 26.51 16.87
N THR A 23 -12.83 26.65 15.64
CA THR A 23 -11.98 27.79 15.24
C THR A 23 -12.76 29.11 15.30
N LEU A 24 -14.01 29.10 14.85
CA LEU A 24 -14.89 30.27 14.91
C LEU A 24 -15.08 30.75 16.36
N VAL A 25 -15.35 29.82 17.29
CA VAL A 25 -15.50 30.12 18.72
C VAL A 25 -14.21 30.70 19.30
N ILE A 26 -13.05 30.11 19.00
CA ILE A 26 -11.75 30.64 19.45
C ILE A 26 -11.52 32.05 18.90
N SER A 27 -11.90 32.29 17.64
CA SER A 27 -11.68 33.58 16.96
C SER A 27 -12.49 34.70 17.61
N PHE A 28 -13.77 34.44 17.93
CA PHE A 28 -14.60 35.38 18.70
C PHE A 28 -14.10 35.60 20.13
N GLY A 29 -13.50 34.58 20.75
CA GLY A 29 -12.87 34.71 22.07
C GLY A 29 -11.64 35.62 22.09
N GLU A 30 -10.97 35.81 20.95
CA GLU A 30 -9.82 36.71 20.82
C GLU A 30 -10.24 38.11 20.38
N SER A 31 -11.08 38.24 19.34
CA SER A 31 -11.70 39.52 18.98
C SER A 31 -12.91 39.35 18.07
N ILE A 32 -13.85 40.30 18.18
CA ILE A 32 -15.03 40.39 17.30
C ILE A 32 -14.61 40.52 15.83
N PHE A 33 -13.52 41.27 15.55
CA PHE A 33 -13.01 41.44 14.19
C PHE A 33 -12.58 40.12 13.56
N TRP A 34 -11.87 39.26 14.30
CA TRP A 34 -11.43 37.95 13.80
C TRP A 34 -12.61 37.00 13.57
N GLY A 35 -13.59 36.99 14.48
CA GLY A 35 -14.81 36.20 14.31
C GLY A 35 -15.63 36.62 13.08
N ILE A 36 -15.80 37.93 12.87
CA ILE A 36 -16.51 38.46 11.68
C ILE A 36 -15.73 38.17 10.40
N SER A 37 -14.40 38.36 10.40
CA SER A 37 -13.55 38.06 9.25
C SER A 37 -13.69 36.60 8.80
N TYR A 38 -13.78 35.67 9.76
CA TYR A 38 -14.00 34.25 9.50
C TYR A 38 -15.38 33.96 8.88
N LEU A 39 -16.42 34.70 9.25
CA LEU A 39 -17.79 34.47 8.79
C LEU A 39 -18.01 34.93 7.34
N PHE A 40 -17.39 36.05 6.94
CA PHE A 40 -17.50 36.58 5.58
C PHE A 40 -16.53 35.95 4.59
N LEU A 41 -15.36 35.48 5.06
CA LEU A 41 -14.32 34.90 4.22
C LEU A 41 -13.70 33.68 4.94
N PRO A 42 -14.39 32.52 4.95
CA PRO A 42 -13.98 31.37 5.76
C PRO A 42 -12.59 30.84 5.40
N PHE A 43 -12.17 30.93 4.13
CA PHE A 43 -10.84 30.49 3.72
C PHE A 43 -9.75 31.52 4.06
N ILE A 44 -9.99 32.81 3.80
CA ILE A 44 -8.97 33.86 3.94
C ILE A 44 -8.81 34.28 5.41
N GLY A 45 -9.93 34.49 6.12
CA GLY A 45 -9.92 34.84 7.54
C GLY A 45 -9.29 33.74 8.40
N ALA A 46 -9.58 32.46 8.10
CA ALA A 46 -8.94 31.33 8.74
C ALA A 46 -7.43 31.31 8.49
N LEU A 47 -6.99 31.41 7.22
CA LEU A 47 -5.57 31.38 6.86
C LEU A 47 -4.78 32.52 7.53
N LEU A 48 -5.32 33.74 7.58
CA LEU A 48 -4.67 34.87 8.23
C LEU A 48 -4.58 34.67 9.75
N PHE A 49 -5.66 34.23 10.40
CA PHE A 49 -5.68 33.96 11.83
C PHE A 49 -4.68 32.85 12.21
N ILE A 50 -4.66 31.76 11.43
CA ILE A 50 -3.74 30.64 11.59
C ILE A 50 -2.28 31.08 11.41
N SER A 51 -2.00 31.89 10.38
CA SER A 51 -0.66 32.39 10.10
C SER A 51 -0.12 33.27 11.24
N ILE A 52 -0.96 34.13 11.80
CA ILE A 52 -0.57 35.04 12.89
C ILE A 52 -0.48 34.33 14.25
N LYS A 53 -1.31 33.31 14.50
CA LYS A 53 -1.44 32.64 15.80
C LYS A 53 -0.90 31.21 15.83
N TRP A 54 -0.02 30.86 14.89
CA TRP A 54 0.54 29.52 14.70
C TRP A 54 1.13 28.88 15.96
N ASN A 55 1.71 29.68 16.87
CA ASN A 55 2.35 29.15 18.08
C ASN A 55 1.37 28.72 19.19
N LYS A 56 0.07 29.05 19.09
CA LYS A 56 -0.93 28.64 20.09
C LYS A 56 -1.32 27.18 19.89
N ARG A 57 -1.19 26.36 20.95
CA ARG A 57 -1.54 24.93 20.96
C ARG A 57 -2.97 24.66 20.47
N SER A 58 -3.93 25.52 20.85
CA SER A 58 -5.34 25.39 20.45
C SER A 58 -5.57 25.57 18.94
N VAL A 59 -4.76 26.42 18.27
CA VAL A 59 -4.85 26.64 16.81
C VAL A 59 -4.33 25.41 16.06
N LYS A 60 -3.22 24.82 16.54
CA LYS A 60 -2.66 23.59 15.97
C LYS A 60 -3.62 22.40 16.06
N MET A 61 -4.32 22.26 17.19
CA MET A 61 -5.29 21.17 17.38
C MET A 61 -6.52 21.32 16.48
N SER A 62 -6.97 22.56 16.27
CA SER A 62 -8.09 22.83 15.35
C SER A 62 -7.73 22.52 13.90
N LEU A 63 -6.54 22.94 13.47
CA LEU A 63 -5.99 22.58 12.14
C LEU A 63 -5.86 21.08 11.95
N PHE A 64 -5.40 20.36 12.97
CA PHE A 64 -5.30 18.91 12.91
C PHE A 64 -6.66 18.26 12.63
N SER A 65 -7.73 18.68 13.33
CA SER A 65 -9.08 18.14 13.07
C SER A 65 -9.60 18.45 11.66
N GLN A 66 -9.31 19.63 11.12
CA GLN A 66 -9.72 20.00 9.75
C GLN A 66 -8.96 19.20 8.70
N LEU A 67 -7.65 19.01 8.88
CA LEU A 67 -6.83 18.18 7.99
C LEU A 67 -7.28 16.73 8.00
N VAL A 68 -7.56 16.17 9.18
CA VAL A 68 -8.12 14.82 9.30
C VAL A 68 -9.45 14.73 8.56
N GLY A 69 -10.39 15.65 8.78
CA GLY A 69 -11.67 15.68 8.06
C GLY A 69 -11.51 15.74 6.54
N ILE A 70 -10.62 16.59 6.02
CA ILE A 70 -10.32 16.72 4.58
C ILE A 70 -9.71 15.42 4.03
N ILE A 71 -8.83 14.76 4.77
CA ILE A 71 -8.25 13.47 4.38
C ILE A 71 -9.34 12.42 4.25
N PHE A 72 -10.27 12.33 5.21
CA PHE A 72 -11.41 11.40 5.13
C PHE A 72 -12.31 11.69 3.93
N ILE A 73 -12.60 12.97 3.64
CA ILE A 73 -13.35 13.38 2.45
C ILE A 73 -12.59 12.97 1.17
N GLY A 74 -11.29 13.23 1.10
CA GLY A 74 -10.44 12.84 -0.02
C GLY A 74 -10.41 11.33 -0.26
N ILE A 75 -10.23 10.53 0.80
CA ILE A 75 -10.28 9.07 0.75
C ILE A 75 -11.65 8.61 0.26
N SER A 76 -12.75 9.19 0.77
CA SER A 76 -14.10 8.84 0.31
C SER A 76 -14.32 9.16 -1.18
N ALA A 77 -13.79 10.28 -1.66
CA ALA A 77 -13.88 10.66 -3.07
C ALA A 77 -13.05 9.74 -3.98
N ILE A 78 -11.83 9.39 -3.57
CA ILE A 78 -10.98 8.43 -4.31
C ILE A 78 -11.66 7.06 -4.35
N LEU A 79 -12.19 6.57 -3.23
CA LEU A 79 -12.92 5.29 -3.20
C LEU A 79 -14.18 5.33 -4.08
N ALA A 80 -14.93 6.43 -4.08
CA ALA A 80 -16.08 6.60 -4.97
C ALA A 80 -15.67 6.58 -6.46
N ILE A 81 -14.55 7.22 -6.80
CA ILE A 81 -14.00 7.20 -8.16
C ILE A 81 -13.55 5.80 -8.55
N LEU A 82 -12.81 5.10 -7.68
CA LEU A 82 -12.31 3.74 -7.92
C LEU A 82 -13.45 2.73 -8.09
N GLN A 83 -14.50 2.82 -7.26
CA GLN A 83 -15.70 1.99 -7.42
C GLN A 83 -16.44 2.30 -8.73
N ASN A 84 -16.56 3.57 -9.10
CA ASN A 84 -17.18 3.93 -10.38
C ASN A 84 -16.35 3.42 -11.58
N TRP A 85 -15.01 3.46 -11.47
CA TRP A 85 -14.09 2.95 -12.48
C TRP A 85 -14.16 1.41 -12.60
N SER A 86 -14.31 0.69 -11.49
CA SER A 86 -14.45 -0.77 -11.50
C SER A 86 -15.77 -1.21 -12.14
N PHE A 87 -16.90 -0.57 -11.82
CA PHE A 87 -18.19 -1.00 -12.38
C PHE A 87 -18.38 -0.63 -13.85
N GLN A 88 -17.87 0.52 -14.34
CA GLN A 88 -18.01 0.86 -15.75
C GLN A 88 -17.13 -0.01 -16.66
N ASN A 89 -15.89 -0.31 -16.24
CA ASN A 89 -15.02 -1.25 -17.00
C ASN A 89 -15.58 -2.68 -16.97
N ILE A 90 -16.25 -3.07 -15.88
CA ILE A 90 -16.90 -4.38 -15.72
C ILE A 90 -18.29 -4.44 -16.39
N ILE A 91 -18.97 -3.34 -16.70
CA ILE A 91 -20.24 -3.39 -17.45
C ILE A 91 -20.00 -3.20 -18.95
N ALA A 92 -18.98 -2.44 -19.33
CA ALA A 92 -18.52 -2.34 -20.71
C ALA A 92 -18.01 -3.68 -21.26
N HIS A 93 -17.39 -4.53 -20.44
CA HIS A 93 -16.93 -5.87 -20.86
C HIS A 93 -18.02 -6.96 -20.78
N TRP A 94 -19.21 -6.66 -20.23
CA TRP A 94 -20.28 -7.65 -19.97
C TRP A 94 -21.67 -7.22 -20.49
N THR A 95 -21.74 -6.19 -21.34
CA THR A 95 -22.91 -6.00 -22.20
C THR A 95 -22.74 -6.92 -23.42
N PRO A 96 -23.52 -8.02 -23.55
CA PRO A 96 -23.47 -8.85 -24.73
C PRO A 96 -24.08 -8.02 -25.86
N LYS A 97 -23.23 -7.44 -26.71
CA LYS A 97 -23.67 -7.05 -28.04
C LYS A 97 -23.91 -8.34 -28.80
N ASP A 98 -25.19 -8.60 -29.00
CA ASP A 98 -25.75 -9.57 -29.93
C ASP A 98 -25.80 -11.04 -29.49
N LYS A 99 -27.04 -11.55 -29.49
CA LYS A 99 -27.33 -12.97 -29.51
C LYS A 99 -27.39 -13.39 -30.98
N SER A 100 -26.23 -13.59 -31.59
CA SER A 100 -26.09 -14.55 -32.68
C SER A 100 -24.61 -14.76 -32.93
N GLU A 101 -24.21 -16.03 -32.78
CA GLU A 101 -22.98 -16.62 -33.32
C GLU A 101 -21.68 -16.39 -32.54
N THR A 102 -21.37 -17.31 -31.63
CA THR A 102 -19.98 -17.76 -31.48
C THR A 102 -19.65 -18.73 -32.62
N PRO A 103 -18.46 -18.63 -33.23
CA PRO A 103 -17.34 -19.39 -32.67
C PRO A 103 -15.96 -18.67 -32.70
N VAL A 104 -15.34 -18.54 -31.52
CA VAL A 104 -13.95 -18.91 -31.16
C VAL A 104 -12.73 -18.28 -31.90
N THR A 105 -12.83 -17.45 -32.95
CA THR A 105 -11.71 -17.43 -33.94
C THR A 105 -10.98 -16.10 -34.26
N GLN A 106 -10.96 -15.05 -33.44
CA GLN A 106 -10.40 -13.74 -33.91
C GLN A 106 -9.30 -13.03 -33.11
N VAL A 107 -8.62 -13.68 -32.14
CA VAL A 107 -7.41 -13.07 -31.50
C VAL A 107 -6.08 -13.70 -31.95
N MET A 108 -6.11 -14.73 -32.79
CA MET A 108 -4.89 -15.29 -33.41
C MET A 108 -4.48 -14.60 -34.72
N LEU A 109 -5.17 -13.54 -35.15
CA LEU A 109 -5.10 -13.04 -36.54
C LEU A 109 -4.13 -11.88 -36.81
N ASN A 110 -3.19 -11.58 -35.91
CA ASN A 110 -2.12 -10.61 -36.21
C ASN A 110 -0.69 -11.15 -36.03
N TYR A 111 -0.53 -12.48 -36.09
CA TYR A 111 0.72 -13.08 -36.52
C TYR A 111 0.64 -13.35 -38.03
N PRO A 112 1.71 -13.07 -38.82
CA PRO A 112 1.68 -13.26 -40.26
C PRO A 112 1.33 -14.72 -40.59
N LYS A 113 0.31 -14.87 -41.43
CA LYS A 113 -0.25 -16.11 -41.94
C LYS A 113 0.82 -16.86 -42.74
N GLN A 114 1.45 -17.86 -42.15
CA GLN A 114 2.32 -18.76 -42.89
C GLN A 114 1.45 -19.74 -43.68
N THR A 115 1.40 -19.50 -44.99
CA THR A 115 0.73 -20.29 -45.99
C THR A 115 1.25 -21.73 -45.94
N VAL A 116 0.41 -22.67 -45.48
CA VAL A 116 0.68 -24.11 -45.63
C VAL A 116 0.31 -24.47 -47.07
N LEU A 117 1.26 -24.32 -48.00
CA LEU A 117 1.22 -25.03 -49.28
C LEU A 117 2.04 -26.31 -49.14
N SER A 118 1.40 -27.42 -49.46
CA SER A 118 1.88 -28.77 -49.76
C SER A 118 3.42 -28.94 -49.74
N VAL A 119 3.93 -29.69 -48.77
CA VAL A 119 5.32 -30.19 -48.79
C VAL A 119 5.37 -31.38 -49.73
N GLU A 120 5.74 -31.11 -50.99
CA GLU A 120 6.34 -32.11 -51.86
C GLU A 120 7.78 -32.37 -51.39
N VAL A 121 8.14 -33.65 -51.27
CA VAL A 121 9.38 -34.12 -50.64
C VAL A 121 10.50 -34.22 -51.69
N ALA A 122 11.69 -33.69 -51.33
CA ALA A 122 13.06 -33.94 -51.83
C ALA A 122 13.74 -32.79 -52.64
N PRO A 123 15.10 -32.72 -52.71
CA PRO A 123 16.13 -32.95 -51.69
C PRO A 123 17.19 -31.80 -51.63
N GLU A 124 18.10 -31.88 -50.63
CA GLU A 124 19.40 -31.19 -50.50
C GLU A 124 19.51 -29.69 -50.14
N THR A 125 20.15 -29.47 -48.98
CA THR A 125 21.17 -28.47 -48.57
C THR A 125 20.79 -27.78 -47.25
N GLN A 126 21.57 -28.04 -46.19
CA GLN A 126 21.40 -27.38 -44.88
C GLN A 126 21.82 -25.90 -44.97
N PRO A 127 20.98 -24.96 -44.51
CA PRO A 127 21.49 -23.88 -43.64
C PRO A 127 20.45 -23.39 -42.60
N PRO A 128 20.79 -22.49 -41.67
CA PRO A 128 21.88 -22.50 -40.70
C PRO A 128 21.32 -22.55 -39.25
N TYR A 129 22.09 -23.11 -38.32
CA TYR A 129 21.85 -23.20 -36.86
C TYR A 129 20.90 -22.11 -36.28
N GLU A 130 19.63 -22.45 -36.04
CA GLU A 130 18.81 -21.72 -35.08
C GLU A 130 19.32 -22.07 -33.67
N PRO A 131 19.65 -21.08 -32.81
CA PRO A 131 20.09 -21.37 -31.46
C PRO A 131 18.90 -21.98 -30.69
N SER A 132 18.91 -23.30 -30.59
CA SER A 132 17.95 -24.08 -29.82
C SER A 132 17.90 -23.58 -28.37
N ILE A 133 16.97 -22.67 -28.06
CA ILE A 133 16.60 -22.44 -26.67
C ILE A 133 16.05 -23.78 -26.19
N SER A 134 16.83 -24.50 -25.39
CA SER A 134 16.43 -25.82 -24.90
C SER A 134 15.02 -25.75 -24.30
N LEU A 135 14.18 -26.75 -24.53
CA LEU A 135 12.82 -26.83 -23.95
C LEU A 135 12.85 -26.60 -22.42
N ARG A 136 13.95 -26.99 -21.77
CA ARG A 136 14.25 -26.72 -20.37
C ARG A 136 14.34 -25.22 -20.06
N ALA A 137 15.06 -24.44 -20.87
CA ALA A 137 15.15 -22.98 -20.72
C ALA A 137 13.80 -22.28 -20.94
N TYR A 138 12.97 -22.76 -21.87
CA TYR A 138 11.61 -22.23 -22.06
C TYR A 138 10.71 -22.49 -20.83
N ARG A 139 10.72 -23.73 -20.31
CA ARG A 139 9.94 -24.10 -19.11
C ARG A 139 10.41 -23.34 -17.87
N SER A 140 11.72 -23.21 -17.67
CA SER A 140 12.28 -22.41 -16.58
C SER A 140 11.84 -20.93 -16.68
N ARG A 141 11.84 -20.34 -17.88
CA ARG A 141 11.36 -18.96 -18.09
C ARG A 141 9.87 -18.79 -17.80
N SER A 142 9.02 -19.75 -18.19
CA SER A 142 7.58 -19.67 -17.94
C SER A 142 7.23 -19.89 -16.46
N GLN A 143 7.90 -20.81 -15.79
CA GLN A 143 7.75 -21.03 -14.35
C GLN A 143 8.25 -19.84 -13.53
N PHE A 144 9.41 -19.29 -13.88
CA PHE A 144 9.95 -18.05 -13.33
C PHE A 144 8.90 -16.93 -13.36
N LYS A 145 8.32 -16.65 -14.54
CA LYS A 145 7.33 -15.58 -14.72
C LYS A 145 6.12 -15.79 -13.80
N ARG A 146 5.60 -17.02 -13.74
CA ARG A 146 4.46 -17.35 -12.88
C ARG A 146 4.77 -17.13 -11.40
N TYR A 147 5.94 -17.59 -10.94
CA TYR A 147 6.33 -17.39 -9.54
C TYR A 147 6.52 -15.91 -9.20
N MET A 148 7.11 -15.11 -10.09
CA MET A 148 7.21 -13.66 -9.90
C MET A 148 5.83 -12.99 -9.82
N GLU A 149 4.90 -13.34 -10.71
CA GLU A 149 3.54 -12.78 -10.72
C GLU A 149 2.77 -13.11 -9.44
N VAL A 150 2.79 -14.37 -8.99
CA VAL A 150 2.14 -14.78 -7.74
C VAL A 150 2.81 -14.12 -6.54
N GLY A 151 4.15 -14.03 -6.54
CA GLY A 151 4.92 -13.38 -5.49
C GLY A 151 4.56 -11.90 -5.33
N TYR A 152 4.50 -11.14 -6.44
CA TYR A 152 4.10 -9.73 -6.38
C TYR A 152 2.65 -9.55 -5.96
N HIS A 153 1.74 -10.37 -6.46
CA HIS A 153 0.34 -10.32 -6.02
C HIS A 153 0.20 -10.58 -4.50
N ALA A 154 0.91 -11.56 -3.96
CA ALA A 154 0.92 -11.81 -2.52
C ALA A 154 1.58 -10.66 -1.74
N PHE A 155 2.65 -10.07 -2.27
CA PHE A 155 3.32 -8.92 -1.65
C PHE A 155 2.41 -7.69 -1.59
N ASP A 156 1.65 -7.41 -2.66
CA ASP A 156 0.70 -6.31 -2.73
C ASP A 156 -0.48 -6.49 -1.76
N LEU A 157 -0.82 -7.75 -1.43
CA LEU A 157 -1.78 -8.11 -0.39
C LEU A 157 -1.17 -8.14 1.02
N GLU A 158 0.09 -7.75 1.18
CA GLU A 158 0.87 -7.79 2.43
C GLU A 158 1.04 -9.22 3.01
N ASP A 159 0.75 -10.26 2.23
CA ASP A 159 1.07 -11.65 2.57
C ASP A 159 2.54 -11.95 2.23
N TYR A 160 3.42 -11.37 3.04
CA TYR A 160 4.87 -11.40 2.79
C TYR A 160 5.46 -12.81 2.89
N HIS A 161 4.84 -13.74 3.63
CA HIS A 161 5.32 -15.12 3.71
C HIS A 161 5.03 -15.88 2.41
N THR A 162 3.81 -15.77 1.88
CA THR A 162 3.46 -16.35 0.58
C THR A 162 4.28 -15.70 -0.55
N ALA A 163 4.50 -14.38 -0.47
CA ALA A 163 5.34 -13.66 -1.42
C ALA A 163 6.78 -14.20 -1.41
N LEU A 164 7.38 -14.35 -0.23
CA LEU A 164 8.75 -14.84 -0.06
C LEU A 164 8.92 -16.24 -0.66
N ILE A 165 8.00 -17.16 -0.36
CA ILE A 165 8.00 -18.52 -0.90
C ILE A 165 8.02 -18.48 -2.44
N ASN A 166 7.18 -17.65 -3.06
CA ASN A 166 7.10 -17.57 -4.51
C ASN A 166 8.34 -16.91 -5.13
N PHE A 167 8.88 -15.84 -4.53
CA PHE A 167 10.11 -15.22 -5.02
C PHE A 167 11.32 -16.15 -4.89
N GLU A 168 11.41 -16.98 -3.84
CA GLU A 168 12.43 -18.02 -3.72
C GLU A 168 12.30 -19.10 -4.80
N GLN A 169 11.07 -19.48 -5.17
CA GLN A 169 10.86 -20.40 -6.29
C GLN A 169 11.27 -19.77 -7.63
N ALA A 170 10.95 -18.49 -7.85
CA ALA A 170 11.45 -17.76 -9.02
C ALA A 170 12.99 -17.73 -9.05
N LEU A 171 13.63 -17.49 -7.90
CA LEU A 171 15.08 -17.48 -7.80
C LEU A 171 15.70 -18.87 -8.03
N LYS A 172 15.02 -19.97 -7.66
CA LYS A 172 15.46 -21.33 -8.01
C LYS A 172 15.42 -21.59 -9.51
N GLU A 173 14.41 -21.07 -10.21
CA GLU A 173 14.31 -21.19 -11.66
C GLU A 173 15.37 -20.35 -12.39
N GLN A 174 15.73 -19.18 -11.85
CA GLN A 174 16.76 -18.28 -12.39
C GLN A 174 17.62 -17.66 -11.26
N PRO A 175 18.68 -18.35 -10.81
CA PRO A 175 19.49 -17.91 -9.66
C PRO A 175 20.19 -16.56 -9.84
N ASP A 176 20.54 -16.20 -11.07
CA ASP A 176 21.24 -14.96 -11.41
C ASP A 176 20.28 -13.80 -11.69
N ASN A 177 18.98 -13.98 -11.50
CA ASN A 177 17.99 -12.95 -11.78
C ASN A 177 17.95 -11.89 -10.67
N THR A 178 18.45 -10.71 -10.97
CA THR A 178 18.54 -9.58 -10.02
C THR A 178 17.18 -9.08 -9.54
N TYR A 179 16.11 -9.24 -10.32
CA TYR A 179 14.75 -8.87 -9.89
C TYR A 179 14.22 -9.82 -8.82
N ALA A 180 14.42 -11.14 -9.00
CA ALA A 180 14.03 -12.13 -8.00
C ALA A 180 14.83 -12.00 -6.70
N GLN A 181 16.14 -11.74 -6.80
CA GLN A 181 17.00 -11.48 -5.63
C GLN A 181 16.50 -10.27 -4.83
N LYS A 182 16.24 -9.14 -5.50
CA LYS A 182 15.69 -7.94 -4.86
C LYS A 182 14.30 -8.17 -4.26
N ALA A 183 13.46 -8.96 -4.94
CA ALA A 183 12.13 -9.27 -4.43
C ALA A 183 12.20 -10.09 -3.13
N VAL A 184 13.09 -11.09 -3.05
CA VAL A 184 13.37 -11.84 -1.81
C VAL A 184 13.88 -10.90 -0.72
N GLU A 185 14.90 -10.10 -1.00
CA GLU A 185 15.50 -9.18 -0.02
C GLU A 185 14.46 -8.19 0.53
N ASN A 186 13.72 -7.51 -0.35
CA ASN A 186 12.69 -6.56 0.04
C ASN A 186 11.60 -7.22 0.89
N THR A 187 11.20 -8.45 0.55
CA THR A 187 10.18 -9.19 1.29
C THR A 187 10.68 -9.61 2.67
N GLN A 188 11.93 -10.07 2.78
CA GLN A 188 12.55 -10.38 4.07
C GLN A 188 12.64 -9.13 4.96
N GLN A 189 12.99 -7.97 4.39
CA GLN A 189 13.00 -6.71 5.13
C GLN A 189 11.60 -6.35 5.65
N ARG A 190 10.54 -6.55 4.85
CA ARG A 190 9.15 -6.33 5.30
C ARG A 190 8.77 -7.25 6.46
N ILE A 191 9.10 -8.53 6.38
CA ILE A 191 8.84 -9.50 7.45
C ILE A 191 9.56 -9.08 8.74
N GLN A 192 10.85 -8.74 8.64
CA GLN A 192 11.64 -8.30 9.80
C GLN A 192 11.09 -7.01 10.41
N GLN A 193 10.67 -6.05 9.59
CA GLN A 193 10.04 -4.80 10.07
C GLN A 193 8.71 -5.08 10.80
N GLY A 194 7.89 -6.00 10.27
CA GLY A 194 6.65 -6.44 10.89
C GLY A 194 6.91 -7.08 12.26
N SER A 195 7.81 -8.07 12.32
CA SER A 195 8.19 -8.74 13.56
C SER A 195 8.74 -7.76 14.60
N TYR A 196 9.66 -6.87 14.19
CA TYR A 196 10.20 -5.80 15.04
C TYR A 196 9.09 -4.93 15.65
N THR A 197 8.16 -4.47 14.80
CA THR A 197 7.06 -3.61 15.24
C THR A 197 6.15 -4.33 16.24
N GLN A 198 5.83 -5.60 15.97
CA GLN A 198 5.01 -6.42 16.85
C GLN A 198 5.65 -6.58 18.23
N VAL A 199 6.93 -6.94 18.31
CA VAL A 199 7.60 -7.16 19.60
C VAL A 199 7.84 -5.85 20.36
N MET A 200 8.13 -4.74 19.67
CA MET A 200 8.21 -3.43 20.31
C MET A 200 6.87 -3.03 20.94
N ASN A 201 5.76 -3.23 20.24
CA ASN A 201 4.43 -2.95 20.76
C ASN A 201 4.08 -3.84 21.97
N ALA A 202 4.41 -5.12 21.91
CA ALA A 202 4.23 -6.04 23.05
C ALA A 202 5.06 -5.59 24.27
N GLY A 203 6.30 -5.15 24.06
CA GLY A 203 7.15 -4.59 25.10
C GLY A 203 6.57 -3.34 25.74
N TYR A 204 6.07 -2.39 24.94
CA TYR A 204 5.40 -1.20 25.48
C TYR A 204 4.12 -1.53 26.23
N GLN A 205 3.30 -2.47 25.74
CA GLN A 205 2.10 -2.90 26.45
C GLN A 205 2.45 -3.55 27.80
N ALA A 206 3.49 -4.38 27.87
CA ALA A 206 3.98 -4.93 29.14
C ALA A 206 4.52 -3.83 30.07
N PHE A 207 5.26 -2.86 29.52
CA PHE A 207 5.78 -1.72 30.27
C PHE A 207 4.65 -0.88 30.89
N ASP A 208 3.60 -0.60 30.13
CA ASP A 208 2.42 0.15 30.59
C ASP A 208 1.65 -0.59 31.69
N ARG A 209 1.66 -1.93 31.66
CA ARG A 209 1.15 -2.80 32.73
C ARG A 209 2.11 -2.93 33.92
N GLN A 210 3.26 -2.25 33.89
CA GLN A 210 4.32 -2.32 34.90
C GLN A 210 4.99 -3.70 35.01
N GLU A 211 4.83 -4.54 33.99
CA GLU A 211 5.46 -5.86 33.88
C GLU A 211 6.89 -5.71 33.33
N TYR A 212 7.76 -5.01 34.07
CA TYR A 212 9.05 -4.53 33.54
C TYR A 212 10.01 -5.64 33.12
N ALA A 213 9.99 -6.81 33.77
CA ALA A 213 10.81 -7.96 33.35
C ALA A 213 10.36 -8.49 31.97
N ILE A 214 9.05 -8.63 31.77
CA ILE A 214 8.46 -9.08 30.50
C ILE A 214 8.68 -8.02 29.39
N ALA A 215 8.52 -6.74 29.73
CA ALA A 215 8.81 -5.65 28.80
C ALA A 215 10.27 -5.67 28.32
N LEU A 216 11.20 -5.93 29.25
CA LEU A 216 12.63 -6.02 28.95
C LEU A 216 12.93 -7.15 27.96
N GLU A 217 12.33 -8.33 28.15
CA GLU A 217 12.46 -9.47 27.22
C GLU A 217 11.98 -9.09 25.81
N TYR A 218 10.79 -8.48 25.68
CA TYR A 218 10.28 -8.06 24.37
C TYR A 218 11.16 -7.03 23.68
N PHE A 219 11.71 -6.05 24.40
CA PHE A 219 12.61 -5.07 23.81
C PHE A 219 13.97 -5.67 23.42
N GLN A 220 14.44 -6.69 24.13
CA GLN A 220 15.64 -7.45 23.73
C GLN A 220 15.40 -8.24 22.43
N ILE A 221 14.25 -8.92 22.32
CA ILE A 221 13.84 -9.59 21.07
C ILE A 221 13.74 -8.59 19.90
N ALA A 222 13.27 -7.37 20.17
CA ALA A 222 13.27 -6.30 19.16
C ALA A 222 14.68 -5.99 18.62
N LEU A 223 15.72 -6.03 19.47
CA LEU A 223 17.10 -5.84 19.04
C LEU A 223 17.66 -7.03 18.27
N GLU A 224 17.15 -8.24 18.49
CA GLU A 224 17.50 -9.40 17.65
C GLU A 224 17.00 -9.20 16.21
N HIS A 225 15.80 -8.61 16.04
CA HIS A 225 15.28 -8.25 14.72
C HIS A 225 15.97 -7.02 14.11
N ARG A 226 16.38 -6.04 14.91
CA ARG A 226 17.08 -4.82 14.44
C ARG A 226 18.27 -4.48 15.34
N PRO A 227 19.43 -5.11 15.11
CA PRO A 227 20.62 -4.85 15.89
C PRO A 227 21.01 -3.36 15.85
N GLY A 228 21.23 -2.77 17.02
CA GLY A 228 21.61 -1.36 17.16
C GLY A 228 20.48 -0.35 17.01
N ASP A 229 19.21 -0.77 16.98
CA ASP A 229 18.09 0.17 16.90
C ASP A 229 18.02 1.06 18.16
N SER A 230 18.08 2.38 17.93
CA SER A 230 18.14 3.36 19.01
C SER A 230 16.84 3.46 19.84
N TYR A 231 15.69 3.08 19.28
CA TYR A 231 14.42 3.08 20.00
C TYR A 231 14.33 1.89 20.94
N ALA A 232 14.68 0.69 20.46
CA ALA A 232 14.73 -0.51 21.29
C ALA A 232 15.76 -0.37 22.43
N LEU A 233 16.95 0.17 22.15
CA LEU A 233 17.96 0.47 23.17
C LEU A 233 17.44 1.44 24.25
N LYS A 234 16.75 2.52 23.85
CA LYS A 234 16.15 3.47 24.81
C LYS A 234 15.04 2.83 25.63
N ALA A 235 14.21 1.98 25.02
CA ALA A 235 13.16 1.27 25.72
C ALA A 235 13.73 0.32 26.78
N ILE A 236 14.83 -0.38 26.47
CA ILE A 236 15.57 -1.21 27.43
C ILE A 236 16.10 -0.36 28.60
N ASP A 237 16.81 0.73 28.34
CA ASP A 237 17.35 1.61 29.41
C ASP A 237 16.23 2.13 30.33
N ASN A 238 15.15 2.65 29.73
CA ASN A 238 13.99 3.12 30.48
C ASN A 238 13.35 2.02 31.33
N THR A 239 13.27 0.80 30.81
CA THR A 239 12.70 -0.36 31.51
C THR A 239 13.59 -0.83 32.65
N GLN A 240 14.91 -0.89 32.44
CA GLN A 240 15.88 -1.26 33.47
C GLN A 240 15.84 -0.29 34.66
N ARG A 241 15.71 1.02 34.42
CA ARG A 241 15.53 2.03 35.48
C ARG A 241 14.24 1.85 36.28
N LYS A 242 13.20 1.27 35.69
CA LYS A 242 11.93 0.98 36.38
C LYS A 242 11.96 -0.35 37.11
N LEU A 243 12.66 -1.34 36.56
CA LEU A 243 12.82 -2.67 37.16
C LEU A 243 13.73 -2.64 38.40
N ASN A 244 14.79 -1.83 38.36
CA ASN A 244 15.74 -1.63 39.46
C ASN A 244 15.77 -0.14 39.87
N PRO A 245 14.73 0.35 40.56
CA PRO A 245 14.54 1.77 40.87
C PRO A 245 15.53 2.33 41.92
#